data_AF-A0A537QUC0-F1
#
_entry.id   AF-A0A537QUC0-F1
#
_cell.length_a   1.000
_cell.length_b   1.000
_cell.length_c   1.000
_cell.angle_alpha   90.00
_cell.angle_beta   90.00
_cell.angle_gamma   90.00
#
_symmetry.space_group_name_H-M   'P 1'
#
loop_
_entity.id
_entity.type
_entity.pdbx_description
1 polymer ?
#
loop_
_entity_poly.entity_id
_entity_poly.type
_entity_poly.pdbx_seq_one_letter_code
_entity_poly.pdbx_strand_id
1 'polypeptide(L)' 'MKKLLITLIIAAGLMAHAAPKEGPTAMPKVGDLAPDFKMAYFDGHDLKEVSLSQYHGQKQVILAFYIFAFTGG' A
#
# COMPACT_ATOMS: atom_id res chain seq x y z
N MET A 1 35.73 24.79 24.43
CA MET A 1 34.94 24.58 23.19
C MET A 1 34.35 23.16 23.16
N LYS A 2 33.58 22.77 24.20
CA LYS A 2 33.10 21.39 24.40
C LYS A 2 31.63 21.33 24.86
N LYS A 3 30.89 22.45 24.72
CA LYS A 3 29.48 22.57 25.10
C LYS A 3 28.60 23.02 23.93
N LEU A 4 29.00 22.68 22.70
CA LEU A 4 28.29 23.07 21.48
C LEU A 4 28.08 21.88 20.53
N LEU A 5 27.86 20.68 21.10
CA LEU A 5 27.65 19.45 20.33
C LEU A 5 26.45 18.62 20.83
N ILE A 6 25.76 19.08 21.88
CA ILE A 6 24.67 18.32 22.53
C ILE A 6 23.28 18.71 21.99
N THR A 7 23.16 19.81 21.23
CA THR A 7 21.84 20.34 20.82
C THR A 7 21.34 19.82 19.47
N LEU A 8 22.11 19.04 18.71
CA LEU A 8 21.75 18.67 17.32
C LEU A 8 21.14 17.26 17.14
N ILE A 9 20.81 16.54 18.23
CA ILE A 9 20.26 15.17 18.13
C ILE A 9 18.73 15.13 18.25
N ILE A 10 18.07 16.23 18.64
CA ILE A 10 16.61 16.19 18.91
C ILE A 10 15.74 16.26 17.63
N ALA A 11 16.30 16.59 16.46
CA ALA A 11 15.52 16.72 15.23
C ALA A 11 15.26 15.40 14.47
N ALA A 12 15.90 14.29 14.83
CA ALA A 12 15.73 13.01 14.13
C ALA A 12 14.53 12.17 14.62
N GLY A 13 13.83 12.60 15.68
CA GLY A 13 12.74 11.82 16.29
C GLY A 13 11.40 11.84 15.54
N LEU A 14 11.22 12.71 14.54
CA LEU A 14 9.93 12.85 13.83
C LEU A 14 9.82 11.99 12.55
N MET A 15 10.84 11.18 12.24
CA MET A 15 10.79 10.25 11.10
C MET A 15 10.52 8.80 11.51
N ALA A 16 9.85 8.58 12.66
CA ALA A 16 9.11 7.35 12.91
C ALA A 16 7.83 7.36 12.06
N HIS A 17 8.02 7.25 10.74
CA HIS A 17 6.96 6.96 9.79
C HIS A 17 6.25 5.70 10.28
N ALA A 18 4.94 5.83 10.44
CA ALA A 18 4.05 4.78 10.87
C ALA A 18 4.40 3.46 10.14
N ALA A 19 5.05 2.55 10.86
CA ALA A 19 5.13 1.16 10.43
C ALA A 19 3.67 0.67 10.26
N PRO A 20 3.31 0.05 9.13
CA PRO A 20 2.04 -0.63 9.01
C PRO A 20 1.92 -1.59 10.19
N LYS A 21 0.87 -1.42 11.01
CA LYS A 21 0.56 -2.41 12.04
C LYS A 21 0.14 -3.69 11.31
N GLU A 22 1.10 -4.57 11.05
CA GLU A 22 0.84 -5.94 10.63
C GLU A 22 0.35 -6.74 11.85
N GLY A 23 -0.88 -6.43 12.27
CA GLY A 23 -1.70 -7.37 13.02
C GLY A 23 -2.27 -8.42 12.05
N PRO A 24 -2.77 -9.57 12.55
CA PRO A 24 -3.47 -10.53 11.71
C PRO A 24 -4.57 -9.78 10.95
N THR A 25 -4.45 -9.70 9.63
CA THR A 25 -5.44 -9.05 8.79
C THR A 25 -6.71 -9.88 8.85
N ALA A 26 -7.58 -9.55 9.79
CA ALA A 26 -8.94 -10.08 9.79
C ALA A 26 -9.52 -9.82 8.40
N MET A 27 -10.14 -10.85 7.80
CA MET A 27 -10.77 -10.67 6.49
C MET A 27 -11.80 -9.52 6.59
N PRO A 28 -11.72 -8.52 5.70
CA PRO A 28 -12.64 -7.41 5.71
C PRO A 28 -14.07 -7.91 5.47
N LYS A 29 -15.04 -7.29 6.13
CA LYS A 29 -16.47 -7.58 5.92
C LYS A 29 -17.00 -6.69 4.80
N VAL A 30 -18.14 -7.09 4.24
CA VAL A 30 -18.86 -6.25 3.27
C VAL A 30 -19.25 -4.93 3.94
N GLY A 31 -18.95 -3.81 3.27
CA GLY A 31 -19.16 -2.46 3.77
C GLY A 31 -17.92 -1.83 4.41
N ASP A 32 -16.91 -2.64 4.76
CA ASP A 32 -15.61 -2.11 5.18
C ASP A 32 -14.87 -1.48 3.99
N LEU A 33 -13.98 -0.54 4.27
CA LEU A 33 -13.06 -0.03 3.27
C LEU A 33 -12.19 -1.18 2.74
N ALA A 34 -12.19 -1.36 1.41
CA ALA A 34 -11.36 -2.38 0.77
C ALA A 34 -9.87 -2.12 1.09
N PRO A 35 -9.12 -3.14 1.54
CA PRO A 35 -7.69 -3.01 1.78
C PRO A 35 -6.96 -2.58 0.51
N ASP A 36 -6.08 -1.60 0.64
CA ASP A 36 -5.26 -1.18 -0.50
C ASP A 36 -4.21 -2.25 -0.82
N PHE A 37 -3.90 -2.39 -2.10
CA PHE A 37 -2.81 -3.22 -2.59
C PHE A 37 -2.12 -2.49 -3.72
N LYS A 38 -0.85 -2.84 -3.95
CA LYS A 38 -0.08 -2.34 -5.08
C LYS A 38 0.52 -3.52 -5.84
N MET A 39 0.34 -3.54 -7.15
CA MET A 39 0.79 -4.62 -8.02
C MET A 39 1.40 -4.08 -9.29
N ALA A 40 2.30 -4.88 -9.87
CA ALA A 40 2.73 -4.67 -11.24
C ALA A 40 1.70 -5.25 -12.21
N TYR A 41 1.42 -4.56 -13.31
CA TYR A 41 0.64 -5.07 -14.43
C TYR A 41 1.36 -4.77 -15.74
N PHE A 42 1.13 -5.61 -16.76
CA PHE A 42 1.64 -5.39 -18.10
C PHE A 42 0.49 -5.01 -19.01
N ASP A 43 0.64 -3.92 -19.76
CA ASP A 43 -0.42 -3.38 -20.63
C ASP A 43 -0.24 -3.71 -22.11
N GLY A 44 0.83 -4.45 -22.46
CA GLY A 44 1.21 -4.75 -23.83
C GLY A 44 2.53 -4.11 -24.27
N HIS A 45 3.01 -3.08 -23.55
CA HIS A 45 4.24 -2.35 -23.89
C HIS A 45 5.25 -2.37 -22.75
N ASP A 46 4.82 -2.01 -21.55
CA ASP A 46 5.70 -1.85 -20.40
C ASP A 46 5.05 -2.36 -19.10
N LEU A 47 5.91 -2.66 -18.13
CA LEU A 47 5.48 -3.04 -16.79
C LEU A 47 5.14 -1.77 -16.02
N LYS A 48 3.89 -1.66 -15.58
CA LYS A 48 3.35 -0.52 -14.86
C LYS A 48 2.93 -0.91 -13.46
N GLU A 49 2.72 0.09 -12.64
CA GLU A 49 2.26 -0.09 -11.27
C GLU A 49 0.82 0.40 -11.13
N VAL A 50 0.01 -0.35 -10.41
CA VAL A 50 -1.38 -0.01 -10.09
C VAL A 50 -1.63 -0.21 -8.61
N SER A 51 -2.38 0.71 -7.99
CA SER A 51 -2.94 0.53 -6.65
C SER A 51 -4.45 0.66 -6.65
N LEU A 52 -5.13 0.01 -5.70
CA LEU A 52 -6.58 0.10 -5.58
C LEU A 52 -7.01 1.53 -5.22
N SER A 53 -6.23 2.20 -4.37
CA SER A 53 -6.46 3.58 -3.94
C SER A 53 -6.52 4.61 -5.08
N GLN A 54 -5.88 4.35 -6.22
CA GLN A 54 -5.96 5.21 -7.42
C GLN A 54 -7.40 5.37 -7.95
N TYR A 55 -8.30 4.42 -7.66
CA TYR A 55 -9.68 4.44 -8.16
C TYR A 55 -10.71 4.88 -7.12
N HIS A 56 -10.31 5.03 -5.86
CA HIS A 56 -11.22 5.37 -4.76
C HIS A 56 -11.92 6.71 -5.01
N GLY A 57 -13.26 6.71 -5.02
CA GLY A 57 -14.08 7.89 -5.30
C GLY A 57 -14.10 8.35 -6.77
N GLN A 58 -13.33 7.71 -7.65
CA GLN A 58 -13.25 8.07 -9.08
C GLN A 58 -14.02 7.11 -9.97
N LYS A 59 -13.96 5.80 -9.69
CA LYS A 59 -14.62 4.75 -10.48
C LYS A 59 -15.17 3.64 -9.58
N GLN A 60 -16.24 2.98 -10.03
CA GLN A 60 -16.65 1.70 -9.46
C GLN A 60 -15.68 0.61 -9.96
N VAL A 61 -15.21 -0.24 -9.04
CA VAL A 61 -14.19 -1.26 -9.33
C VAL A 61 -14.75 -2.63 -8.97
N ILE A 62 -14.60 -3.59 -9.90
CA ILE A 62 -14.85 -5.01 -9.66
C ILE A 62 -13.49 -5.70 -9.57
N LEU A 63 -13.23 -6.41 -8.47
CA LEU A 63 -12.02 -7.17 -8.25
C LEU A 63 -12.34 -8.67 -8.27
N ALA A 64 -11.64 -9.42 -9.12
CA ALA A 64 -11.78 -10.87 -9.23
C ALA A 64 -10.40 -11.53 -9.15
N PHE A 65 -10.34 -12.69 -8.50
CA PHE A 65 -9.15 -13.51 -8.40
C PHE A 65 -9.38 -14.81 -9.16
N TYR A 66 -8.37 -15.24 -9.92
CA TYR A 66 -8.34 -16.53 -10.60
C TYR A 66 -7.11 -17.30 -10.13
N ILE A 67 -7.21 -18.63 -10.07
CA ILE A 67 -6.14 -19.46 -9.51
C ILE A 67 -4.94 -19.54 -10.48
N PHE A 68 -5.21 -19.74 -11.77
CA PHE A 68 -4.18 -19.84 -12.81
C PHE A 68 -4.61 -19.14 -14.11
N ALA A 69 -3.63 -18.73 -14.91
CA ALA A 69 -3.89 -18.23 -16.26
C ALA A 69 -4.32 -19.36 -17.21
N PHE A 70 -5.02 -19.02 -18.29
CA PHE A 70 -5.44 -19.94 -19.35
C PHE A 70 -6.37 -21.08 -18.90
N THR A 71 -7.18 -20.87 -17.87
CA THR A 71 -8.26 -21.77 -17.47
C THR A 71 -9.59 -21.32 -18.07
N GLY A 72 -10.41 -22.25 -18.56
CA GLY A 72 -11.84 -21.98 -18.81
C GLY A 72 -12.52 -21.89 -17.45
N GLY A 73 -12.86 -20.66 -17.04
CA GLY A 73 -13.42 -20.35 -15.73
C GLY A 73 -14.71 -21.12 -15.40
#